data_AF-A0A925GV32-F1
#
_entry.id   AF-A0A925GV32-F1
#
_cell.length_a   1.000
_cell.length_b   1.000
_cell.length_c   1.000
_cell.angle_alpha   90.00
_cell.angle_beta   90.00
_cell.angle_gamma   90.00
#
_symmetry.space_group_name_H-M   'P 1'
#
loop_
_entity.id
_entity.type
_entity.pdbx_description
1 polymer ?
#
loop_
_entity_poly.entity_id
_entity_poly.type
_entity_poly.pdbx_seq_one_letter_code
_entity_poly.pdbx_strand_id
1 'polypeptide(L)'
;MERVLTVLMVFSLTIITLVLISVRREHIRVEYSVSWLTAAILLLLVSLNQRLVYWLAGLLGVDSPAVAILMVVFFVFLVVAYRFSIRVSSLKDSNVALAQRVAILEYHVKAAASRSPQP
;
A
#
# COMPACT_ATOMS: atom_id res chain seq x y z
N MET A 1 -20.41 18.65 -12.74
CA MET A 1 -20.02 17.23 -12.63
C MET A 1 -18.84 16.87 -13.53
N GLU A 2 -18.78 17.35 -14.78
CA GLU A 2 -17.68 17.04 -15.70
C GLU A 2 -16.29 17.33 -15.14
N ARG A 3 -16.09 18.50 -14.50
CA ARG A 3 -14.80 18.86 -13.88
C ARG A 3 -14.33 17.85 -12.81
N VAL A 4 -15.25 17.28 -12.04
CA VAL A 4 -14.93 16.30 -10.99
C VAL A 4 -14.50 14.97 -11.61
N LEU A 5 -15.19 14.55 -12.68
CA LEU A 5 -14.83 13.34 -13.44
C LEU A 5 -13.46 13.49 -14.11
N THR A 6 -13.16 14.66 -14.67
CA THR A 6 -11.83 14.94 -15.27
C THR A 6 -10.72 14.88 -14.22
N VAL A 7 -10.91 15.46 -13.04
CA VAL A 7 -9.93 15.41 -11.94
C VAL A 7 -9.70 13.97 -11.47
N LEU A 8 -10.76 13.18 -11.32
CA LEU A 8 -10.68 11.76 -10.97
C LEU A 8 -9.92 10.95 -12.03
N MET A 9 -10.18 11.22 -13.32
CA MET A 9 -9.50 10.55 -14.41
C MET A 9 -7.99 10.84 -14.41
N VAL A 10 -7.61 12.12 -14.26
CA VAL A 10 -6.19 12.51 -14.18
C VAL A 10 -5.52 11.92 -12.94
N PHE A 11 -6.20 11.94 -11.80
CA PHE A 11 -5.69 11.37 -10.56
C PHE A 11 -5.48 9.85 -10.66
N SER A 12 -6.45 9.13 -11.23
CA SER A 12 -6.35 7.69 -11.47
C SER A 12 -5.21 7.35 -12.44
N LEU A 13 -5.09 8.09 -13.54
CA LEU A 13 -4.02 7.89 -14.52
C LEU A 13 -2.63 8.18 -13.92
N THR A 14 -2.54 9.18 -13.03
CA THR A 14 -1.31 9.51 -12.29
C THR A 14 -0.92 8.39 -11.33
N ILE A 15 -1.88 7.84 -10.57
CA ILE A 15 -1.64 6.69 -9.70
C ILE A 15 -1.17 5.47 -10.51
N ILE A 16 -1.85 5.15 -11.61
CA ILE A 16 -1.47 4.04 -12.49
C ILE A 16 -0.05 4.23 -13.01
N THR A 17 0.29 5.43 -13.47
CA THR A 17 1.62 5.75 -13.97
C THR A 17 2.68 5.63 -12.86
N LEU A 18 2.41 6.15 -11.66
CA LEU A 18 3.31 6.02 -10.51
C LEU A 18 3.51 4.57 -10.09
N VAL A 19 2.45 3.76 -10.09
CA VAL A 19 2.52 2.33 -9.79
C VAL A 19 3.34 1.60 -10.85
N LEU A 20 3.11 1.87 -12.14
CA LEU A 20 3.86 1.27 -13.24
C LEU A 20 5.35 1.65 -13.20
N ILE A 21 5.67 2.93 -12.92
CA ILE A 21 7.05 3.38 -12.72
C ILE A 21 7.68 2.68 -11.51
N SER A 22 6.95 2.56 -10.41
CA SER A 22 7.43 1.91 -9.19
C SER A 22 7.65 0.41 -9.36
N VAL A 23 6.83 -0.26 -10.19
CA VAL A 23 7.02 -1.66 -10.60
C VAL A 23 8.22 -1.80 -11.53
N ARG A 24 8.40 -0.88 -12.49
CA ARG A 24 9.47 -0.94 -13.49
C ARG A 24 10.87 -0.56 -12.94
N ARG A 25 10.94 0.15 -11.80
CA ARG A 25 12.20 0.58 -11.15
C ARG A 25 12.82 -0.43 -10.17
N GLU A 26 12.40 -1.71 -10.19
CA GLU A 26 13.14 -2.85 -9.61
C GLU A 26 13.31 -2.98 -8.07
N HIS A 27 12.53 -2.31 -7.21
CA HIS A 27 12.60 -2.61 -5.76
C HIS A 27 11.28 -2.91 -5.03
N ILE A 28 10.15 -2.90 -5.73
CA ILE A 28 8.87 -3.31 -5.15
C ILE A 28 8.52 -4.71 -5.67
N ARG A 29 8.70 -5.73 -4.83
CA ARG A 29 8.17 -7.09 -5.06
C ARG A 29 6.71 -6.94 -5.53
N VAL A 30 6.36 -7.58 -6.64
CA VAL A 30 5.07 -7.50 -7.34
C VAL A 30 3.88 -7.50 -6.36
N GLU A 31 3.97 -8.28 -5.27
CA GLU A 31 3.01 -8.34 -4.15
C GLU A 31 2.51 -6.98 -3.61
N TYR A 32 3.37 -5.97 -3.50
CA TYR A 32 3.01 -4.68 -2.89
C TYR A 32 2.25 -3.77 -3.87
N SER A 33 2.55 -3.88 -5.17
CA SER A 33 1.89 -3.11 -6.22
C SER A 33 0.51 -3.65 -6.56
N VAL A 34 0.22 -4.93 -6.28
CA VAL A 34 -1.12 -5.52 -6.48
C VAL A 34 -2.19 -4.73 -5.75
N SER A 35 -1.95 -4.33 -4.49
CA SER A 35 -2.97 -3.61 -3.71
C SER A 35 -3.35 -2.27 -4.34
N TRP A 36 -2.37 -1.51 -4.82
CA TRP A 36 -2.59 -0.23 -5.51
C TRP A 36 -3.17 -0.42 -6.92
N LEU A 37 -2.75 -1.47 -7.64
CA LEU A 37 -3.28 -1.79 -8.96
C LEU A 37 -4.76 -2.23 -8.88
N THR A 38 -5.10 -3.07 -7.91
CA THR A 38 -6.49 -3.47 -7.63
C THR A 38 -7.34 -2.26 -7.22
N ALA A 39 -6.82 -1.36 -6.37
CA ALA A 39 -7.49 -0.12 -6.01
C ALA A 39 -7.74 0.79 -7.23
N ALA A 40 -6.74 0.98 -8.08
CA ALA A 40 -6.86 1.79 -9.31
C ALA A 40 -7.85 1.17 -10.31
N ILE A 41 -7.83 -0.15 -10.48
CA ILE A 41 -8.79 -0.86 -11.34
C ILE A 41 -10.21 -0.73 -10.80
N LEU A 42 -10.43 -0.92 -9.49
CA LEU A 42 -11.74 -0.74 -8.86
C LEU A 42 -12.25 0.69 -9.05
N LEU A 43 -11.39 1.69 -8.84
CA LEU A 43 -11.74 3.10 -9.07
C LEU A 43 -12.07 3.39 -10.54
N LEU A 44 -11.32 2.83 -11.48
CA LEU A 44 -11.62 2.93 -12.90
C LEU A 44 -12.98 2.31 -13.24
N LEU A 45 -13.26 1.10 -12.77
CA LEU A 45 -14.54 0.42 -13.02
C LEU A 45 -15.73 1.22 -12.47
N VAL A 46 -15.59 1.81 -11.29
CA VAL A 46 -16.61 2.70 -10.71
C VAL A 46 -16.74 3.98 -11.54
N SER A 47 -15.62 4.56 -12.01
CA SER A 47 -15.63 5.81 -12.77
C SER A 47 -16.20 5.67 -14.19
N LEU A 48 -16.06 4.51 -14.85
CA LEU A 48 -16.61 4.30 -16.20
C LEU A 48 -18.13 4.14 -16.21
N ASN A 49 -18.73 3.80 -15.06
CA ASN A 49 -20.15 3.47 -15.00
C ASN A 49 -20.90 4.43 -14.07
N GLN A 50 -21.41 5.51 -14.65
CA GLN A 50 -22.17 6.54 -13.93
C GLN A 50 -23.36 5.95 -13.16
N ARG A 51 -23.98 4.89 -13.68
CA ARG A 51 -25.10 4.17 -13.04
C ARG A 51 -24.68 3.48 -11.74
N LEU A 52 -23.48 2.93 -11.67
CA LEU A 52 -22.91 2.33 -10.46
C LEU A 52 -22.68 3.39 -9.37
N VAL A 53 -22.21 4.58 -9.74
CA VAL A 53 -22.01 5.70 -8.80
C VAL A 53 -23.34 6.16 -8.20
N TYR A 54 -24.39 6.33 -9.02
CA TYR A 54 -25.71 6.69 -8.53
C TYR A 54 -26.31 5.60 -7.63
N TRP A 55 -26.11 4.33 -7.97
CA TRP A 55 -26.55 3.21 -7.13
C TRP A 55 -25.83 3.18 -5.79
N LEU A 56 -24.51 3.40 -5.77
CA LEU A 56 -23.71 3.52 -4.55
C LEU A 56 -24.12 4.73 -3.71
N ALA A 57 -24.43 5.87 -4.34
CA ALA A 57 -24.93 7.05 -3.63
C ALA A 57 -26.26 6.75 -2.92
N GLY A 58 -27.17 6.03 -3.59
CA GLY A 58 -28.41 5.55 -2.97
C GLY A 58 -28.18 4.54 -1.84
N LEU A 59 -27.24 3.61 -2.01
CA LEU A 59 -26.89 2.61 -0.98
C LEU A 59 -26.26 3.26 0.26
N LEU A 60 -25.39 4.26 0.06
CA LEU A 60 -24.73 5.01 1.12
C LEU A 60 -25.62 6.11 1.71
N GLY A 61 -26.79 6.38 1.11
CA GLY A 61 -27.74 7.41 1.56
C GLY A 61 -27.25 8.83 1.36
N VAL A 62 -26.46 9.09 0.31
CA VAL A 62 -25.81 10.38 0.07
C VAL A 62 -26.41 11.07 -1.15
N ASP A 63 -26.77 12.35 -1.00
CA ASP A 63 -27.49 13.11 -2.03
C ASP A 63 -26.64 13.47 -3.26
N SER A 64 -25.30 13.42 -3.13
CA SER A 64 -24.38 13.81 -4.20
C SER A 64 -23.53 12.63 -4.65
N PRO A 65 -23.58 12.26 -5.95
CA PRO A 65 -22.67 11.26 -6.55
C PRO A 65 -21.20 11.55 -6.28
N ALA A 66 -20.81 12.83 -6.16
CA ALA A 66 -19.44 13.22 -5.86
C ALA A 66 -19.01 12.81 -4.44
N VAL A 67 -19.91 12.95 -3.46
CA VAL A 67 -19.63 12.56 -2.07
C VAL A 67 -19.57 11.04 -1.94
N ALA A 68 -20.42 10.31 -2.67
CA ALA A 68 -20.34 8.85 -2.75
C ALA A 68 -18.99 8.37 -3.29
N ILE A 69 -18.47 8.99 -4.35
CA ILE A 69 -17.13 8.67 -4.87
C ILE A 69 -16.05 8.98 -3.82
N LEU A 70 -16.14 10.14 -3.16
CA LEU A 70 -15.21 10.51 -2.09
C LEU A 70 -15.18 9.48 -0.96
N MET A 71 -16.34 8.96 -0.53
CA MET A 71 -16.41 7.91 0.47
C MET A 71 -15.76 6.60 -0.01
N VAL A 72 -15.99 6.19 -1.26
CA VAL A 72 -15.37 4.99 -1.83
C VAL A 72 -13.85 5.13 -1.90
N VAL A 73 -13.35 6.27 -2.42
CA VAL A 73 -11.91 6.58 -2.47
C VAL A 73 -11.33 6.54 -1.05
N PHE A 74 -11.98 7.18 -0.09
CA PHE A 74 -11.53 7.22 1.30
C PHE A 74 -11.47 5.82 1.91
N PHE A 75 -12.49 4.99 1.69
CA PHE A 75 -12.51 3.61 2.16
C PHE A 75 -11.38 2.77 1.56
N VAL A 76 -11.14 2.90 0.25
CA VAL A 76 -10.00 2.24 -0.41
C VAL A 76 -8.67 2.69 0.20
N PHE A 77 -8.51 4.00 0.44
CA PHE A 77 -7.32 4.54 1.12
C PHE A 77 -7.14 3.98 2.53
N LEU A 78 -8.22 3.84 3.31
CA LEU A 78 -8.16 3.23 4.65
C LEU A 78 -7.69 1.77 4.58
N VAL A 79 -8.22 0.97 3.65
CA VAL A 79 -7.79 -0.42 3.47
C VAL A 79 -6.31 -0.50 3.09
N VAL A 80 -5.84 0.38 2.21
CA VAL A 80 -4.43 0.46 1.82
C VAL A 80 -3.56 0.86 3.01
N ALA A 81 -3.96 1.89 3.77
CA ALA A 81 -3.24 2.35 4.96
C ALA A 81 -3.17 1.26 6.03
N TYR A 82 -4.25 0.50 6.23
CA TYR A 82 -4.28 -0.62 7.15
C TYR A 82 -3.33 -1.76 6.71
N ARG A 83 -3.35 -2.13 5.44
CA ARG A 83 -2.40 -3.12 4.88
C ARG A 83 -0.95 -2.65 5.03
N PHE A 84 -0.69 -1.36 4.79
CA PHE A 84 0.62 -0.78 4.98
C PHE A 84 1.06 -0.87 6.45
N SER A 85 0.16 -0.55 7.39
CA SER A 85 0.42 -0.67 8.83
C SER A 85 0.82 -2.09 9.24
N ILE A 86 0.12 -3.11 8.75
CA ILE A 86 0.47 -4.52 9.01
C ILE A 86 1.87 -4.86 8.49
N ARG A 87 2.19 -4.44 7.25
CA ARG A 87 3.50 -4.72 6.64
C ARG A 87 4.62 -4.02 7.41
N VAL A 88 4.41 -2.76 7.81
CA VAL A 88 5.37 -2.01 8.64
C VAL A 88 5.56 -2.69 10.01
N SER A 89 4.49 -3.17 10.63
CA SER A 89 4.58 -3.90 11.90
C SER A 89 5.42 -5.18 11.77
N SER A 90 5.14 -6.00 10.75
CA SER A 90 5.91 -7.23 10.52
C SER A 90 7.39 -6.95 10.22
N LEU A 91 7.68 -5.86 9.51
CA LEU A 91 9.05 -5.45 9.22
C LEU A 91 9.79 -5.01 10.48
N LYS A 92 9.09 -4.31 11.39
CA LYS A 92 9.63 -3.94 12.70
C LYS A 92 9.97 -5.18 13.53
N ASP A 93 9.09 -6.17 13.58
CA ASP A 93 9.33 -7.42 14.31
C ASP A 93 10.53 -8.19 13.73
N SER A 94 10.65 -8.23 12.41
CA SER A 94 11.78 -8.85 11.72
C SER A 94 13.10 -8.15 12.01
N ASN A 95 13.11 -6.82 12.07
CA ASN A 95 14.30 -6.03 12.43
C ASN A 95 14.75 -6.31 13.86
N VAL A 96 13.80 -6.42 14.81
CA VAL A 96 14.12 -6.77 16.21
C VAL A 96 14.75 -8.16 16.27
N ALA A 97 14.15 -9.15 15.59
CA ALA A 97 14.69 -10.51 15.55
C ALA A 97 16.08 -10.57 14.90
N LEU A 98 16.31 -9.78 13.83
CA LEU A 98 17.61 -9.71 13.17
C LEU A 98 18.67 -9.09 14.08
N ALA A 99 18.33 -7.99 14.77
CA ALA A 99 19.24 -7.35 15.72
C ALA A 99 19.63 -8.31 16.86
N GLN A 100 18.68 -9.10 17.37
CA GLN A 100 18.96 -10.14 18.37
C GLN A 100 19.91 -11.21 17.83
N ARG A 101 19.69 -11.69 16.61
CA ARG A 101 20.58 -12.68 15.97
C ARG A 101 21.99 -12.14 15.79
N VAL A 102 22.14 -10.88 15.39
CA VAL A 102 23.45 -10.21 15.27
C VAL A 102 24.14 -10.13 16.63
N ALA A 103 23.42 -9.71 17.69
CA ALA A 103 23.99 -9.63 19.04
C ALA A 103 24.49 -10.99 19.56
N ILE A 104 23.73 -12.07 19.33
CA ILE A 104 24.14 -13.44 19.69
C ILE A 104 25.38 -13.86 18.89
N LEU A 105 25.41 -13.56 17.60
CA LEU A 105 26.55 -13.89 16.75
C LEU A 105 27.83 -13.15 17.19
N GLU A 106 27.72 -11.87 17.51
CA GLU A 106 28.84 -11.07 18.05
C GLU A 106 29.36 -11.65 19.38
N TYR A 107 28.46 -12.12 20.25
CA TYR A 107 28.84 -12.77 21.50
C TYR A 107 29.65 -14.05 21.25
N HIS A 108 29.20 -14.92 20.34
CA HIS A 108 29.93 -16.14 19.99
C HIS A 108 31.30 -15.85 19.37
N VAL A 109 31.41 -14.85 18.50
CA VAL A 109 32.69 -14.44 17.89
C VAL A 109 33.67 -13.95 18.96
N LYS A 110 33.22 -13.09 19.89
CA LYS A 110 34.06 -12.60 20.99
C LYS A 110 34.49 -13.73 21.94
N ALA A 111 33.58 -14.67 22.25
CA ALA A 111 33.88 -15.82 23.09
C ALA A 111 34.85 -16.82 22.44
N ALA A 112 34.80 -16.97 21.11
CA ALA A 112 35.76 -17.78 20.37
C ALA A 112 37.15 -17.11 20.35
N ALA A 113 37.21 -15.79 20.12
CA ALA A 113 38.46 -15.04 20.12
C ALA A 113 39.18 -15.07 21.48
N SER A 114 38.45 -15.03 22.60
CA SER A 114 39.02 -15.10 23.95
C SER A 114 39.48 -16.48 24.40
N ARG A 115 39.08 -17.56 23.69
CA ARG A 115 39.50 -18.94 23.97
C ARG A 115 40.76 -19.38 23.21
N SER A 116 41.27 -18.54 22.31
CA SER A 116 42.56 -18.78 21.63
C SER A 116 43.69 -18.69 22.66
N PRO A 117 44.45 -19.76 22.94
CA PRO A 117 45.66 -19.66 23.77
C PRO A 117 46.64 -18.73 23.05
N GLN A 118 47.10 -17.68 23.73
CA GLN A 118 48.26 -16.92 23.26
C GLN A 118 49.46 -17.89 23.18
N PRO A 119 50.21 -17.91 22.07
CA PRO A 119 51.47 -18.66 21.98
C PRO A 119 52.52 -18.13 22.94
#